data_AF-A0A812IK35-F1
#
_entry.id   AF-A0A812IK35-F1
#
_cell.length_a   1.000
_cell.length_b   1.000
_cell.length_c   1.000
_cell.angle_alpha   90.00
_cell.angle_beta   90.00
_cell.angle_gamma   90.00
#
_symmetry.space_group_name_H-M   'P 1'
#
loop_
_entity.id
_entity.type
_entity.pdbx_description
1 polymer ?
#
loop_
_entity_poly.entity_id
_entity_poly.type
_entity_poly.pdbx_seq_one_letter_code
_entity_poly.pdbx_strand_id
1 'polypeptide(L)'
;MWARRIGAPARCPSQTRVIIQSMMNGAIGLVVYQYMDSLSAGNLDYTLESVGKSNLTCLTGWLRRNELTSWTQYDTWSRWWEYQTGVDDYVLNNTCVPFPVDAYDQSCKDMRVPVHEFENRLGYPLGLGEKVSVNNELLYAFAYTFLVLGILNLIGFAIHDLALLSRSQQNYVLDWPAFNQGFPIFRRFTKLSGITILRALFSIEGTGSKLALLIGIILTPIITAWALLFLVFIVTPALLLLYVRYPVRLSRFAVFLTLIATAVFGLTMAIIPLVYLVNLNERPRYALVFEVQDYHPGTCYCGCSYFINAASLVRIFAIGAGVVFTSCLSAFRCLKGLRRAQWANLMSVMFPIPVTVYSVFWKTPNDEPIQHRKESLRHSCRFAR
;
A
#
# COMPACT_ATOMS: atom_id res chain seq x y z
N MET A 1 -29.78 2.11 11.13
CA MET A 1 -30.81 1.21 11.73
C MET A 1 -30.32 -0.21 11.94
N TRP A 2 -29.84 -0.89 10.89
CA TRP A 2 -29.49 -2.32 10.89
C TRP A 2 -28.72 -2.85 12.12
N ALA A 3 -27.71 -2.14 12.64
CA ALA A 3 -26.96 -2.54 13.84
C ALA A 3 -27.83 -2.77 15.11
N ARG A 4 -29.02 -2.17 15.20
CA ARG A 4 -29.97 -2.44 16.31
C ARG A 4 -30.55 -3.86 16.27
N ARG A 5 -30.63 -4.51 15.09
CA ARG A 5 -31.10 -5.90 14.94
C ARG A 5 -30.11 -6.95 15.47
N ILE A 6 -28.87 -6.55 15.74
CA ILE A 6 -27.79 -7.40 16.31
C ILE A 6 -27.47 -7.05 17.77
N GLY A 7 -28.36 -6.30 18.45
CA GLY A 7 -28.24 -6.02 19.89
C GLY A 7 -27.29 -4.88 20.27
N ALA A 8 -26.82 -4.06 19.33
CA ALA A 8 -25.95 -2.93 19.64
C ALA A 8 -26.66 -1.86 20.53
N PRO A 9 -26.14 -1.52 21.73
CA PRO A 9 -26.79 -0.61 22.66
C PRO A 9 -26.83 0.83 22.14
N ALA A 10 -27.96 1.52 22.37
CA ALA A 10 -28.35 2.73 21.64
C ALA A 10 -27.53 4.00 21.92
N ARG A 11 -26.65 4.03 22.93
CA ARG A 11 -25.86 5.20 23.36
C ARG A 11 -24.36 4.89 23.60
N CYS A 12 -23.81 3.87 22.95
CA CYS A 12 -22.37 3.56 22.98
C CYS A 12 -21.59 4.26 21.83
N PRO A 13 -20.24 4.38 21.90
CA PRO A 13 -19.40 5.21 21.00
C PRO A 13 -19.21 4.62 19.58
N SER A 14 -20.27 4.04 19.03
CA SER A 14 -20.34 3.48 17.69
C SER A 14 -20.21 4.53 16.59
N GLN A 15 -20.90 5.67 16.72
CA GLN A 15 -20.87 6.75 15.72
C GLN A 15 -19.46 7.34 15.54
N THR A 16 -18.79 7.72 16.62
CA THR A 16 -17.42 8.26 16.57
C THR A 16 -16.45 7.26 15.96
N ARG A 17 -16.55 5.97 16.31
CA ARG A 17 -15.74 4.90 15.72
C ARG A 17 -16.01 4.73 14.22
N VAL A 18 -17.26 4.77 13.78
CA VAL A 18 -17.63 4.65 12.37
C VAL A 18 -17.21 5.88 11.55
N ILE A 19 -17.28 7.09 12.12
CA ILE A 19 -16.78 8.30 11.46
C ILE A 19 -15.27 8.22 11.27
N ILE A 20 -14.52 7.89 12.32
CA ILE A 20 -13.06 7.68 12.25
C ILE A 20 -12.72 6.57 11.24
N GLN A 21 -13.45 5.44 11.24
CA GLN A 21 -13.25 4.33 10.31
C GLN A 21 -13.51 4.73 8.85
N SER A 22 -14.57 5.50 8.60
CA SER A 22 -14.91 6.00 7.27
C SER A 22 -13.87 7.01 6.77
N MET A 23 -13.38 7.89 7.66
CA MET A 23 -12.26 8.79 7.38
C MET A 23 -10.96 8.02 7.12
N MET A 24 -10.72 6.88 7.77
CA MET A 24 -9.53 6.05 7.55
C MET A 24 -9.57 5.29 6.21
N ASN A 25 -10.71 4.76 5.79
CA ASN A 25 -10.84 4.19 4.44
C ASN A 25 -10.79 5.29 3.36
N GLY A 26 -11.40 6.44 3.62
CA GLY A 26 -11.26 7.64 2.79
C GLY A 26 -9.81 8.13 2.72
N ALA A 27 -9.04 8.00 3.81
CA ALA A 27 -7.63 8.35 3.84
C ALA A 27 -6.81 7.52 2.85
N ILE A 28 -7.13 6.24 2.59
CA ILE A 28 -6.45 5.43 1.56
C ILE A 28 -6.67 6.03 0.15
N GLY A 29 -7.90 6.44 -0.16
CA GLY A 29 -8.18 7.16 -1.42
C GLY A 29 -7.47 8.52 -1.48
N LEU A 30 -7.43 9.23 -0.35
CA LEU A 30 -6.74 10.52 -0.21
C LEU A 30 -5.21 10.39 -0.25
N VAL A 31 -4.62 9.24 0.11
CA VAL A 31 -3.21 8.93 -0.16
C VAL A 31 -2.98 8.96 -1.66
N VAL A 32 -3.69 8.13 -2.41
CA VAL A 32 -3.50 8.02 -3.86
C VAL A 32 -3.76 9.36 -4.55
N TYR A 33 -4.82 10.08 -4.14
CA TYR A 33 -5.10 11.43 -4.63
C TYR A 33 -3.96 12.41 -4.33
N GLN A 34 -3.56 12.60 -3.05
CA GLN A 34 -2.48 13.52 -2.69
C GLN A 34 -1.14 13.11 -3.32
N TYR A 35 -0.97 11.84 -3.69
CA TYR A 35 0.21 11.37 -4.36
C TYR A 35 0.24 11.74 -5.85
N MET A 36 -0.86 11.49 -6.57
CA MET A 36 -0.99 11.91 -7.97
C MET A 36 -0.99 13.45 -8.08
N ASP A 37 -1.54 14.15 -7.09
CA ASP A 37 -1.43 15.60 -6.92
C ASP A 37 0.02 16.04 -6.59
N SER A 38 0.77 15.29 -5.78
CA SER A 38 2.19 15.58 -5.50
C SER A 38 3.12 15.44 -6.71
N LEU A 39 2.61 14.85 -7.80
CA LEU A 39 3.25 14.77 -9.11
C LEU A 39 2.76 15.87 -10.09
N SER A 40 2.06 16.90 -9.60
CA SER A 40 1.76 18.12 -10.35
C SER A 40 2.87 19.16 -10.21
N ALA A 41 2.98 20.07 -11.18
CA ALA A 41 3.99 21.14 -11.17
C ALA A 41 3.90 22.02 -9.91
N GLY A 42 2.70 22.27 -9.36
CA GLY A 42 2.51 23.04 -8.13
C GLY A 42 3.11 22.41 -6.85
N ASN A 43 3.52 21.14 -6.91
CA ASN A 43 4.22 20.43 -5.84
C ASN A 43 5.75 20.32 -6.06
N LEU A 44 6.31 21.08 -7.01
CA LEU A 44 7.76 21.22 -7.20
C LEU A 44 8.36 22.33 -6.32
N ASP A 45 9.66 22.19 -6.05
CA ASP A 45 10.47 23.14 -5.31
C ASP A 45 11.30 23.98 -6.28
N TYR A 46 10.70 25.07 -6.77
CA TYR A 46 11.37 26.03 -7.65
C TYR A 46 12.49 26.83 -6.96
N THR A 47 12.65 26.70 -5.63
CA THR A 47 13.67 27.43 -4.86
C THR A 47 14.98 26.67 -4.73
N LEU A 48 14.94 25.33 -4.78
CA LEU A 48 16.14 24.51 -4.95
C LEU A 48 16.50 24.42 -6.44
N GLU A 49 17.56 25.13 -6.81
CA GLU A 49 18.12 25.17 -8.16
C GLU A 49 18.51 23.77 -8.69
N SER A 50 18.24 23.55 -9.97
CA SER A 50 18.66 22.35 -10.71
C SER A 50 20.19 22.27 -10.74
N VAL A 51 20.74 21.30 -10.03
CA VAL A 51 22.20 21.14 -9.83
C VAL A 51 22.94 21.17 -11.17
N GLY A 52 23.75 22.20 -11.38
CA GLY A 52 24.71 22.29 -12.48
C GLY A 52 24.29 23.11 -13.72
N LYS A 53 23.02 23.50 -13.89
CA LYS A 53 22.60 24.38 -15.00
C LYS A 53 21.50 25.37 -14.61
N SER A 54 21.74 26.64 -14.89
CA SER A 54 20.77 27.75 -14.87
C SER A 54 19.91 27.85 -16.14
N ASN A 55 20.34 27.20 -17.22
CA ASN A 55 19.78 27.36 -18.57
C ASN A 55 18.89 26.17 -18.92
N LEU A 56 17.85 26.40 -19.71
CA LEU A 56 16.96 25.34 -20.19
C LEU A 56 17.75 24.29 -20.98
N THR A 57 17.31 23.03 -20.86
CA THR A 57 17.67 21.99 -21.83
C THR A 57 16.53 21.86 -22.83
N CYS A 58 16.82 21.57 -24.09
CA CYS A 58 15.82 21.45 -25.16
C CYS A 58 16.10 20.21 -26.01
N LEU A 59 15.12 19.30 -26.08
CA LEU A 59 15.22 18.01 -26.77
C LEU A 59 14.10 17.82 -27.81
N THR A 60 14.40 17.21 -28.95
CA THR A 60 13.42 16.89 -30.02
C THR A 60 12.43 15.80 -29.61
N GLY A 61 12.80 14.99 -28.61
CA GLY A 61 11.90 14.07 -27.91
C GLY A 61 12.25 13.99 -26.44
N TRP A 62 11.52 14.70 -25.59
CA TRP A 62 11.64 14.54 -24.13
C TRP A 62 10.73 13.40 -23.67
N LEU A 63 11.23 12.46 -22.87
CA LEU A 63 10.41 11.41 -22.27
C LEU A 63 9.38 12.00 -21.29
N ARG A 64 8.09 12.07 -21.71
CA ARG A 64 6.98 12.49 -20.84
C ARG A 64 6.33 11.28 -20.17
N ARG A 65 5.97 11.41 -18.89
CA ARG A 65 5.48 10.29 -18.05
C ARG A 65 4.07 9.80 -18.44
N ASN A 66 3.33 10.57 -19.23
CA ASN A 66 2.02 10.22 -19.78
C ASN A 66 2.11 9.40 -21.09
N GLU A 67 3.14 9.60 -21.92
CA GLU A 67 3.32 8.87 -23.18
C GLU A 67 3.68 7.39 -22.92
N LEU A 68 4.42 7.13 -21.84
CA LEU A 68 4.72 5.79 -21.31
C LEU A 68 3.52 5.04 -20.69
N THR A 69 2.29 5.48 -20.93
CA THR A 69 1.08 4.77 -20.44
C THR A 69 0.86 3.43 -21.15
N SER A 70 1.32 3.26 -22.40
CA SER A 70 1.29 1.98 -23.12
C SER A 70 2.64 1.25 -23.09
N TRP A 71 2.93 0.55 -21.99
CA TRP A 71 4.05 -0.40 -21.85
C TRP A 71 4.10 -1.53 -22.90
N THR A 72 3.09 -1.61 -23.77
CA THR A 72 2.99 -2.53 -24.91
C THR A 72 3.54 -1.95 -26.22
N GLN A 73 3.89 -0.67 -26.29
CA GLN A 73 4.52 -0.07 -27.47
C GLN A 73 6.04 -0.18 -27.39
N TYR A 74 6.64 -0.82 -28.40
CA TYR A 74 8.09 -1.08 -28.45
C TYR A 74 8.92 0.21 -28.44
N ASP A 75 8.54 1.20 -29.26
CA ASP A 75 9.25 2.47 -29.43
C ASP A 75 9.30 3.31 -28.13
N THR A 76 8.21 3.33 -27.34
CA THR A 76 8.24 3.97 -26.01
C THR A 76 9.15 3.23 -25.04
N TRP A 77 9.27 1.90 -25.15
CA TRP A 77 10.11 1.09 -24.27
C TRP A 77 11.60 1.19 -24.64
N SER A 78 11.95 1.21 -25.94
CA SER A 78 13.34 1.39 -26.38
C SER A 78 13.87 2.76 -25.99
N ARG A 79 13.14 3.86 -26.24
CA ARG A 79 13.55 5.22 -25.83
C ARG A 79 13.74 5.34 -24.31
N TRP A 80 12.84 4.73 -23.52
CA TRP A 80 12.99 4.69 -22.06
C TRP A 80 14.22 3.87 -21.65
N TRP A 81 14.46 2.72 -22.27
CA TRP A 81 15.62 1.88 -22.00
C TRP A 81 16.94 2.60 -22.34
N GLU A 82 17.02 3.23 -23.52
CA GLU A 82 18.15 4.07 -23.96
C GLU A 82 18.49 5.13 -22.90
N TYR A 83 17.49 5.92 -22.48
CA TYR A 83 17.63 6.91 -21.41
C TYR A 83 18.10 6.31 -20.07
N GLN A 84 17.62 5.13 -19.67
CA GLN A 84 18.09 4.44 -18.45
C GLN A 84 19.55 3.94 -18.59
N THR A 85 19.97 3.56 -19.80
CA THR A 85 21.33 3.05 -20.05
C THR A 85 22.39 4.13 -20.27
N GLY A 86 22.03 5.30 -20.80
CA GLY A 86 22.96 6.38 -21.10
C GLY A 86 22.26 7.73 -21.29
N VAL A 87 22.01 8.43 -20.18
CA VAL A 87 21.38 9.78 -20.19
C VAL A 87 22.21 10.77 -21.00
N ASP A 88 23.52 10.76 -20.85
CA ASP A 88 24.41 11.72 -21.51
C ASP A 88 24.36 11.56 -23.04
N ASP A 89 24.43 10.32 -23.54
CA ASP A 89 24.28 9.99 -24.96
C ASP A 89 22.85 10.28 -25.47
N TYR A 90 21.83 9.96 -24.68
CA TYR A 90 20.43 10.24 -25.00
C TYR A 90 20.17 11.74 -25.14
N VAL A 91 20.68 12.55 -24.20
CA VAL A 91 20.60 14.01 -24.26
C VAL A 91 21.34 14.54 -25.48
N LEU A 92 22.58 14.09 -25.72
CA LEU A 92 23.39 14.53 -26.86
C LEU A 92 22.67 14.27 -28.20
N ASN A 93 22.21 13.03 -28.42
CA ASN A 93 21.56 12.59 -29.65
C ASN A 93 20.18 13.23 -29.89
N ASN A 94 19.48 13.66 -28.84
CA ASN A 94 18.15 14.28 -28.95
C ASN A 94 18.17 15.81 -28.77
N THR A 95 19.34 16.47 -28.67
CA THR A 95 19.38 17.94 -28.55
C THR A 95 18.74 18.65 -29.76
N CYS A 96 17.95 19.71 -29.52
CA CYS A 96 17.44 20.55 -30.60
C CYS A 96 18.59 21.39 -31.22
N VAL A 97 18.80 21.25 -32.53
CA VAL A 97 19.81 21.97 -33.31
C VAL A 97 19.15 22.51 -34.57
N PRO A 98 19.03 23.85 -34.75
CA PRO A 98 19.51 24.92 -33.86
C PRO A 98 18.78 24.95 -32.51
N PHE A 99 19.35 25.66 -31.53
CA PHE A 99 18.64 25.90 -30.27
C PHE A 99 17.45 26.88 -30.52
N PRO A 100 16.26 26.66 -29.95
CA PRO A 100 15.10 27.51 -30.23
C PRO A 100 15.29 28.96 -29.72
N VAL A 101 14.88 29.93 -30.53
CA VAL A 101 15.08 31.36 -30.23
C VAL A 101 14.31 31.78 -28.97
N ASP A 102 13.06 31.32 -28.82
CA ASP A 102 12.20 31.67 -27.67
C ASP A 102 12.73 31.15 -26.33
N ALA A 103 13.61 30.14 -26.36
CA ALA A 103 14.24 29.57 -25.18
C ALA A 103 15.58 30.24 -24.83
N TYR A 104 16.14 31.10 -25.70
CA TYR A 104 17.48 31.67 -25.55
C TYR A 104 17.59 32.65 -24.37
N ASP A 105 16.57 33.51 -24.20
CA ASP A 105 16.49 34.50 -23.12
C ASP A 105 15.87 33.95 -21.82
N GLN A 106 15.55 32.65 -21.77
CA GLN A 106 14.91 32.02 -20.60
C GLN A 106 15.91 31.31 -19.68
N SER A 107 15.61 31.33 -18.39
CA SER A 107 16.37 30.63 -17.34
C SER A 107 15.47 29.62 -16.62
N CYS A 108 16.05 28.64 -15.92
CA CYS A 108 15.30 27.74 -15.04
C CYS A 108 14.73 28.43 -13.78
N LYS A 109 14.98 29.73 -13.59
CA LYS A 109 14.39 30.59 -12.55
C LYS A 109 13.27 31.48 -13.09
N ASP A 110 13.35 31.89 -14.37
CA ASP A 110 12.48 32.88 -15.02
C ASP A 110 11.75 32.30 -16.25
N MET A 111 11.44 31.00 -16.19
CA MET A 111 10.86 30.22 -17.29
C MET A 111 9.39 30.59 -17.57
N ARG A 112 9.05 30.81 -18.85
CA ARG A 112 7.71 31.23 -19.30
C ARG A 112 6.99 30.08 -20.01
N VAL A 113 6.28 29.27 -19.24
CA VAL A 113 5.48 28.14 -19.74
C VAL A 113 4.02 28.58 -19.97
N PRO A 114 3.37 28.23 -21.10
CA PRO A 114 1.93 28.47 -21.30
C PRO A 114 1.07 27.76 -20.25
N VAL A 115 0.02 28.40 -19.75
CA VAL A 115 -0.80 27.88 -18.63
C VAL A 115 -1.39 26.49 -18.93
N HIS A 116 -1.78 26.23 -20.19
CA HIS A 116 -2.32 24.93 -20.59
C HIS A 116 -1.28 23.80 -20.56
N GLU A 117 0.02 24.11 -20.60
CA GLU A 117 1.10 23.13 -20.48
C GLU A 117 1.46 22.80 -19.03
N PHE A 118 1.00 23.58 -18.04
CA PHE A 118 1.03 23.13 -16.65
C PHE A 118 0.04 21.98 -16.36
N GLU A 119 -0.92 21.71 -17.26
CA GLU A 119 -1.76 20.50 -17.21
C GLU A 119 -1.04 19.27 -17.82
N ASN A 120 0.01 19.47 -18.62
CA ASN A 120 0.84 18.38 -19.12
C ASN A 120 1.65 17.76 -17.97
N ARG A 121 1.71 16.43 -17.94
CA ARG A 121 2.34 15.69 -16.85
C ARG A 121 3.85 15.78 -16.95
N LEU A 122 4.48 15.93 -15.79
CA LEU A 122 5.93 16.12 -15.63
C LEU A 122 6.75 15.09 -16.41
N GLY A 123 7.87 15.55 -16.97
CA GLY A 123 8.84 14.72 -17.67
C GLY A 123 9.74 13.91 -16.72
N TYR A 124 10.55 13.05 -17.32
CA TYR A 124 11.72 12.50 -16.66
C TYR A 124 12.78 13.60 -16.45
N PRO A 125 13.48 13.65 -15.30
CA PRO A 125 14.52 14.65 -15.07
C PRO A 125 15.76 14.37 -15.94
N LEU A 126 16.50 15.42 -16.25
CA LEU A 126 17.82 15.34 -16.90
C LEU A 126 18.89 15.84 -15.92
N GLY A 127 20.03 15.15 -15.91
CA GLY A 127 21.23 15.53 -15.18
C GLY A 127 22.44 14.91 -15.87
N LEU A 128 23.40 15.73 -16.30
CA LEU A 128 24.59 15.26 -17.01
C LEU A 128 25.57 14.65 -16.00
N GLY A 129 26.02 13.43 -16.25
CA GLY A 129 26.92 12.68 -15.34
C GLY A 129 26.27 12.16 -14.04
N GLU A 130 24.97 12.41 -13.81
CA GLU A 130 24.22 11.76 -12.73
C GLU A 130 23.49 10.52 -13.25
N LYS A 131 23.67 9.37 -12.58
CA LYS A 131 22.90 8.16 -12.90
C LYS A 131 21.41 8.41 -12.65
N VAL A 132 20.54 7.92 -13.54
CA VAL A 132 19.07 7.97 -13.32
C VAL A 132 18.74 7.32 -11.99
N SER A 133 18.36 8.13 -11.00
CA SER A 133 18.00 7.57 -9.70
C SER A 133 16.63 6.90 -9.78
N VAL A 134 16.61 5.60 -9.46
CA VAL A 134 15.40 4.75 -9.40
C VAL A 134 14.35 5.35 -8.44
N ASN A 135 14.77 6.21 -7.50
CA ASN A 135 13.92 7.01 -6.62
C ASN A 135 12.76 7.72 -7.33
N ASN A 136 13.01 8.21 -8.55
CA ASN A 136 12.03 8.96 -9.34
C ASN A 136 10.81 8.10 -9.76
N GLU A 137 11.02 6.81 -10.00
CA GLU A 137 9.99 5.84 -10.42
C GLU A 137 9.42 5.05 -9.25
N LEU A 138 10.27 4.80 -8.25
CA LEU A 138 9.94 4.11 -7.01
C LEU A 138 8.78 4.79 -6.27
N LEU A 139 8.67 6.13 -6.33
CA LEU A 139 7.47 6.84 -5.86
C LEU A 139 6.20 6.34 -6.60
N TYR A 140 6.17 6.46 -7.94
CA TYR A 140 5.01 6.08 -8.75
C TYR A 140 4.60 4.60 -8.56
N ALA A 141 5.60 3.71 -8.46
CA ALA A 141 5.38 2.29 -8.20
C ALA A 141 4.69 2.02 -6.85
N PHE A 142 5.02 2.78 -5.80
CA PHE A 142 4.30 2.67 -4.52
C PHE A 142 2.87 3.19 -4.61
N ALA A 143 2.59 4.29 -5.33
CA ALA A 143 1.24 4.82 -5.49
C ALA A 143 0.28 3.79 -6.12
N TYR A 144 0.73 3.16 -7.20
CA TYR A 144 -0.03 2.11 -7.88
C TYR A 144 -0.23 0.89 -6.98
N THR A 145 0.83 0.44 -6.29
CA THR A 145 0.75 -0.65 -5.31
C THR A 145 -0.23 -0.33 -4.18
N PHE A 146 -0.28 0.92 -3.72
CA PHE A 146 -1.22 1.38 -2.70
C PHE A 146 -2.66 1.43 -3.17
N LEU A 147 -2.91 1.87 -4.39
CA LEU A 147 -4.24 1.84 -5.00
C LEU A 147 -4.75 0.39 -5.11
N VAL A 148 -3.91 -0.53 -5.60
CA VAL A 148 -4.25 -1.96 -5.70
C VAL A 148 -4.51 -2.58 -4.32
N LEU A 149 -3.64 -2.36 -3.33
CA LEU A 149 -3.84 -2.84 -1.96
C LEU A 149 -5.08 -2.23 -1.30
N GLY A 150 -5.36 -0.95 -1.54
CA GLY A 150 -6.57 -0.26 -1.07
C GLY A 150 -7.85 -0.88 -1.62
N ILE A 151 -7.90 -1.13 -2.93
CA ILE A 151 -9.01 -1.81 -3.61
C ILE A 151 -9.17 -3.25 -3.08
N LEU A 152 -8.08 -4.00 -2.93
CA LEU A 152 -8.10 -5.36 -2.37
C LEU A 152 -8.59 -5.39 -0.92
N ASN A 153 -8.18 -4.44 -0.08
CA ASN A 153 -8.69 -4.30 1.28
C ASN A 153 -10.19 -3.95 1.30
N LEU A 154 -10.64 -3.02 0.45
CA LEU A 154 -12.05 -2.62 0.35
C LEU A 154 -12.96 -3.79 -0.08
N ILE A 155 -12.57 -4.51 -1.14
CA ILE A 155 -13.26 -5.72 -1.62
C ILE A 155 -13.21 -6.82 -0.54
N GLY A 156 -12.04 -7.01 0.09
CA GLY A 156 -11.83 -7.96 1.18
C GLY A 156 -12.76 -7.71 2.37
N PHE A 157 -12.86 -6.46 2.83
CA PHE A 157 -13.77 -6.05 3.90
C PHE A 157 -15.24 -6.27 3.51
N ALA A 158 -15.65 -5.87 2.29
CA ALA A 158 -17.02 -6.04 1.83
C ALA A 158 -17.43 -7.52 1.77
N ILE A 159 -16.58 -8.38 1.18
CA ILE A 159 -16.82 -9.83 1.10
C ILE A 159 -16.79 -10.47 2.49
N HIS A 160 -15.86 -10.07 3.36
CA HIS A 160 -15.77 -10.60 4.72
C HIS A 160 -17.02 -10.26 5.54
N ASP A 161 -17.43 -8.99 5.54
CA ASP A 161 -18.58 -8.54 6.31
C ASP A 161 -19.87 -9.16 5.76
N LEU A 162 -20.07 -9.21 4.43
CA LEU A 162 -21.22 -9.93 3.84
C LEU A 162 -21.22 -11.43 4.20
N ALA A 163 -20.05 -12.09 4.26
CA ALA A 163 -19.93 -13.49 4.65
C ALA A 163 -20.29 -13.72 6.14
N LEU A 164 -19.92 -12.81 7.05
CA LEU A 164 -20.30 -12.88 8.46
C LEU A 164 -21.81 -12.69 8.70
N LEU A 165 -22.48 -11.97 7.80
CA LEU A 165 -23.87 -11.54 7.96
C LEU A 165 -24.87 -12.44 7.22
N SER A 166 -24.40 -13.18 6.23
CA SER A 166 -25.18 -14.23 5.59
C SER A 166 -25.27 -15.46 6.49
N ARG A 167 -26.48 -15.75 6.99
CA ARG A 167 -26.80 -16.88 7.89
C ARG A 167 -26.40 -18.25 7.33
N SER A 168 -26.23 -18.38 6.01
CA SER A 168 -25.74 -19.60 5.37
C SER A 168 -24.23 -19.65 5.18
N GLN A 169 -23.54 -18.50 5.08
CA GLN A 169 -22.10 -18.43 4.77
C GLN A 169 -21.22 -18.27 6.01
N GLN A 170 -21.76 -17.75 7.12
CA GLN A 170 -21.05 -17.48 8.38
C GLN A 170 -20.22 -18.68 8.88
N ASN A 171 -20.73 -19.91 8.74
CA ASN A 171 -20.09 -21.15 9.19
C ASN A 171 -18.97 -21.67 8.25
N TYR A 172 -18.83 -21.13 7.04
CA TYR A 172 -17.80 -21.55 6.07
C TYR A 172 -16.52 -20.71 6.13
N VAL A 173 -16.50 -19.63 6.92
CA VAL A 173 -15.34 -18.75 7.10
C VAL A 173 -14.29 -19.48 7.96
N LEU A 174 -13.09 -19.73 7.41
CA LEU A 174 -12.08 -20.58 8.05
C LEU A 174 -11.26 -19.83 9.12
N ASP A 175 -11.06 -20.50 10.26
CA ASP A 175 -10.12 -20.13 11.30
C ASP A 175 -8.72 -20.74 11.06
N TRP A 176 -7.74 -20.33 11.85
CA TRP A 176 -6.35 -20.81 11.72
C TRP A 176 -6.20 -22.35 11.76
N PRO A 177 -6.87 -23.10 12.66
CA PRO A 177 -6.77 -24.56 12.65
C PRO A 177 -7.38 -25.20 11.38
N ALA A 178 -8.57 -24.75 10.98
CA ALA A 178 -9.30 -25.29 9.84
C ALA A 178 -8.61 -25.00 8.51
N PHE A 179 -8.00 -23.81 8.37
CA PHE A 179 -7.16 -23.49 7.21
C PHE A 179 -5.92 -24.39 7.11
N ASN A 180 -5.21 -24.63 8.22
CA ASN A 180 -4.03 -25.51 8.22
C ASN A 180 -4.37 -26.98 7.92
N GLN A 181 -5.61 -27.42 8.20
CA GLN A 181 -6.12 -28.74 7.80
C GLN A 181 -6.49 -28.78 6.31
N GLY A 182 -7.21 -27.76 5.82
CA GLY A 182 -7.65 -27.69 4.41
C GLY A 182 -6.55 -27.37 3.39
N PHE A 183 -5.48 -26.68 3.80
CA PHE A 183 -4.40 -26.23 2.91
C PHE A 183 -3.01 -26.64 3.45
N PRO A 184 -2.66 -27.95 3.45
CA PRO A 184 -1.39 -28.45 4.02
C PRO A 184 -0.13 -27.91 3.32
N ILE A 185 -0.27 -27.43 2.06
CA ILE A 185 0.80 -26.73 1.34
C ILE A 185 1.25 -25.47 2.11
N PHE A 186 0.32 -24.75 2.74
CA PHE A 186 0.63 -23.53 3.48
C PHE A 186 1.52 -23.79 4.71
N ARG A 187 1.37 -24.96 5.35
CA ARG A 187 2.26 -25.40 6.44
C ARG A 187 3.71 -25.63 5.96
N ARG A 188 3.93 -25.89 4.66
CA ARG A 188 5.28 -25.93 4.06
C ARG A 188 5.83 -24.51 3.87
N PHE A 189 5.05 -23.58 3.33
CA PHE A 189 5.44 -22.17 3.21
C PHE A 189 5.81 -21.54 4.57
N THR A 190 5.10 -21.84 5.65
CA THR A 190 5.44 -21.35 7.01
C THR A 190 6.74 -21.92 7.60
N LYS A 191 7.40 -22.90 6.96
CA LYS A 191 8.77 -23.31 7.31
C LYS A 191 9.83 -22.49 6.57
N LEU A 192 9.54 -22.09 5.33
CA LEU A 192 10.47 -21.35 4.45
C LEU A 192 10.68 -19.88 4.87
N SER A 193 9.80 -19.34 5.70
CA SER A 193 9.96 -18.01 6.32
C SER A 193 11.02 -17.95 7.43
N GLY A 194 11.69 -19.06 7.78
CA GLY A 194 12.75 -19.09 8.79
C GLY A 194 12.29 -18.94 10.26
N ILE A 195 11.02 -18.60 10.51
CA ILE A 195 10.46 -18.42 11.87
C ILE A 195 10.65 -19.68 12.74
N THR A 196 10.64 -20.88 12.13
CA THR A 196 10.94 -22.15 12.83
C THR A 196 12.37 -22.23 13.36
N ILE A 197 13.33 -21.56 12.73
CA ILE A 197 14.75 -21.53 13.14
C ILE A 197 14.90 -20.63 14.38
N LEU A 198 14.33 -19.42 14.37
CA LEU A 198 14.28 -18.56 15.56
C LEU A 198 13.61 -19.28 16.74
N ARG A 199 12.49 -19.96 16.49
CA ARG A 199 11.78 -20.70 17.54
C ARG A 199 12.62 -21.83 18.14
N ALA A 200 13.41 -22.52 17.31
CA ALA A 200 14.34 -23.56 17.78
C ALA A 200 15.48 -22.96 18.61
N LEU A 201 16.09 -21.86 18.16
CA LEU A 201 17.14 -21.14 18.90
C LEU A 201 16.67 -20.67 20.28
N PHE A 202 15.47 -20.08 20.37
CA PHE A 202 14.87 -19.65 21.64
C PHE A 202 14.33 -20.81 22.51
N SER A 203 14.39 -22.06 22.06
CA SER A 203 14.05 -23.25 22.86
C SER A 203 15.27 -24.09 23.26
N ILE A 204 16.50 -23.58 23.12
CA ILE A 204 17.72 -24.25 23.58
C ILE A 204 17.96 -23.93 25.05
N GLU A 205 17.69 -24.91 25.91
CA GLU A 205 18.02 -24.87 27.34
C GLU A 205 19.43 -25.49 27.60
N GLY A 206 20.04 -25.18 28.75
CA GLY A 206 21.38 -25.67 29.12
C GLY A 206 22.52 -24.68 28.87
N THR A 207 23.77 -25.15 28.91
CA THR A 207 25.00 -24.31 28.86
C THR A 207 25.14 -23.49 27.57
N GLY A 208 24.66 -23.99 26.44
CA GLY A 208 24.67 -23.27 25.15
C GLY A 208 23.63 -22.14 25.04
N SER A 209 22.66 -22.06 25.96
CA SER A 209 21.51 -21.12 25.89
C SER A 209 21.93 -19.65 25.73
N LYS A 210 22.96 -19.19 26.43
CA LYS A 210 23.45 -17.80 26.34
C LYS A 210 23.95 -17.45 24.94
N LEU A 211 24.65 -18.37 24.28
CA LEU A 211 25.14 -18.19 22.91
C LEU A 211 24.01 -18.30 21.89
N ALA A 212 23.12 -19.29 22.05
CA ALA A 212 21.93 -19.47 21.22
C ALA A 212 20.99 -18.26 21.27
N LEU A 213 20.82 -17.64 22.44
CA LEU A 213 20.03 -16.42 22.64
C LEU A 213 20.71 -15.19 22.01
N LEU A 214 22.03 -15.04 22.12
CA LEU A 214 22.75 -13.95 21.46
C LEU A 214 22.70 -14.05 19.93
N ILE A 215 22.92 -15.25 19.38
CA ILE A 215 22.73 -15.54 17.94
C ILE A 215 21.26 -15.30 17.54
N GLY A 216 20.29 -15.74 18.35
CA GLY A 216 18.87 -15.54 18.14
C GLY A 216 18.48 -14.07 18.06
N ILE A 217 19.02 -13.22 18.93
CA ILE A 217 18.79 -11.76 18.91
C ILE A 217 19.35 -11.15 17.62
N ILE A 218 20.60 -11.46 17.25
CA ILE A 218 21.24 -10.94 16.03
C ILE A 218 20.51 -11.40 14.76
N LEU A 219 20.03 -12.64 14.73
CA LEU A 219 19.36 -13.24 13.59
C LEU A 219 17.87 -12.87 13.49
N THR A 220 17.25 -12.40 14.58
CA THR A 220 15.84 -11.98 14.63
C THR A 220 15.48 -10.90 13.60
N PRO A 221 16.18 -9.75 13.47
CA PRO A 221 15.84 -8.75 12.46
C PRO A 221 15.98 -9.30 11.03
N ILE A 222 17.01 -10.10 10.75
CA ILE A 222 17.26 -10.69 9.42
C ILE A 222 16.15 -11.67 9.04
N ILE A 223 15.82 -12.62 9.93
CA ILE A 223 14.72 -13.57 9.68
C ILE A 223 13.35 -12.87 9.68
N THR A 224 13.15 -11.80 10.46
CA THR A 224 11.90 -11.02 10.42
C THR A 224 11.74 -10.30 9.08
N ALA A 225 12.79 -9.66 8.58
CA ALA A 225 12.78 -9.02 7.26
C ALA A 225 12.53 -10.05 6.14
N TRP A 226 13.25 -11.19 6.15
CA TRP A 226 13.02 -12.28 5.22
C TRP A 226 11.58 -12.83 5.30
N ALA A 227 11.06 -13.06 6.51
CA ALA A 227 9.71 -13.55 6.72
C ALA A 227 8.64 -12.57 6.20
N LEU A 228 8.85 -11.25 6.35
CA LEU A 228 7.95 -10.23 5.80
C LEU A 228 8.02 -10.17 4.27
N LEU A 229 9.22 -10.19 3.68
CA LEU A 229 9.38 -10.23 2.22
C LEU A 229 8.75 -11.51 1.63
N PHE A 230 9.02 -12.67 2.20
CA PHE A 230 8.41 -13.94 1.82
C PHE A 230 6.88 -13.94 2.00
N LEU A 231 6.38 -13.30 3.06
CA LEU A 231 4.95 -13.13 3.30
C LEU A 231 4.29 -12.28 2.21
N VAL A 232 4.89 -11.14 1.87
CA VAL A 232 4.34 -10.16 0.90
C VAL A 232 4.48 -10.65 -0.55
N PHE A 233 5.65 -11.12 -0.96
CA PHE A 233 5.95 -11.42 -2.37
C PHE A 233 5.61 -12.85 -2.82
N ILE A 234 5.46 -13.81 -1.90
CA ILE A 234 5.17 -15.22 -2.25
C ILE A 234 3.84 -15.68 -1.64
N VAL A 235 3.67 -15.54 -0.32
CA VAL A 235 2.47 -16.03 0.38
C VAL A 235 1.22 -15.23 0.04
N THR A 236 1.30 -13.90 -0.02
CA THR A 236 0.14 -13.03 -0.31
C THR A 236 -0.42 -13.25 -1.73
N PRO A 237 0.37 -13.21 -2.83
CA PRO A 237 -0.17 -13.50 -4.16
C PRO A 237 -0.71 -14.93 -4.28
N ALA A 238 -0.04 -15.93 -3.68
CA ALA A 238 -0.55 -17.30 -3.65
C ALA A 238 -1.92 -17.42 -2.94
N LEU A 239 -2.13 -16.69 -1.84
CA LEU A 239 -3.42 -16.65 -1.15
C LEU A 239 -4.47 -15.77 -1.83
N LEU A 240 -4.07 -14.73 -2.58
CA LEU A 240 -5.00 -13.95 -3.42
C LEU A 240 -5.55 -14.81 -4.57
N LEU A 241 -4.72 -15.64 -5.22
CA LEU A 241 -5.18 -16.60 -6.23
C LEU A 241 -6.16 -17.63 -5.64
N LEU A 242 -5.88 -18.17 -4.44
CA LEU A 242 -6.81 -19.05 -3.73
C LEU A 242 -8.09 -18.32 -3.27
N TYR A 243 -7.99 -17.04 -2.90
CA TYR A 243 -9.11 -16.21 -2.48
C TYR A 243 -10.09 -15.92 -3.62
N VAL A 244 -9.60 -15.69 -4.85
CA VAL A 244 -10.47 -15.61 -6.06
C VAL A 244 -11.29 -16.90 -6.22
N ARG A 245 -10.71 -18.07 -5.92
CA ARG A 245 -11.43 -19.36 -6.02
C ARG A 245 -12.38 -19.64 -4.85
N TYR A 246 -12.09 -19.13 -3.65
CA TYR A 246 -12.79 -19.41 -2.39
C TYR A 246 -13.01 -18.17 -1.49
N PRO A 247 -13.69 -17.12 -1.97
CA PRO A 247 -13.67 -15.80 -1.33
C PRO A 247 -14.29 -15.78 0.08
N VAL A 248 -15.41 -16.47 0.29
CA VAL A 248 -16.04 -16.60 1.63
C VAL A 248 -15.09 -17.29 2.62
N ARG A 249 -14.57 -18.46 2.24
CA ARG A 249 -13.81 -19.36 3.12
C ARG A 249 -12.50 -18.72 3.59
N LEU A 250 -11.82 -18.00 2.69
CA LEU A 250 -10.52 -17.38 2.95
C LEU A 250 -10.60 -15.90 3.34
N SER A 251 -11.79 -15.32 3.51
CA SER A 251 -12.00 -13.88 3.77
C SER A 251 -11.13 -13.32 4.91
N ARG A 252 -11.13 -13.95 6.10
CA ARG A 252 -10.28 -13.53 7.24
C ARG A 252 -8.78 -13.60 6.92
N PHE A 253 -8.36 -14.58 6.11
CA PHE A 253 -6.96 -14.79 5.75
C PHE A 253 -6.47 -13.78 4.71
N ALA A 254 -7.25 -13.57 3.65
CA ALA A 254 -6.95 -12.59 2.61
C ALA A 254 -6.85 -11.19 3.22
N VAL A 255 -7.87 -10.76 3.98
CA VAL A 255 -7.89 -9.46 4.66
C VAL A 255 -6.72 -9.29 5.64
N PHE A 256 -6.36 -10.33 6.40
CA PHE A 256 -5.21 -10.26 7.31
C PHE A 256 -3.88 -10.05 6.56
N LEU A 257 -3.68 -10.72 5.42
CA LEU A 257 -2.44 -10.62 4.65
C LEU A 257 -2.36 -9.35 3.79
N THR A 258 -3.47 -8.91 3.18
CA THR A 258 -3.50 -7.62 2.48
C THR A 258 -3.23 -6.47 3.46
N LEU A 259 -3.75 -6.54 4.69
CA LEU A 259 -3.43 -5.56 5.74
C LEU A 259 -1.95 -5.61 6.18
N ILE A 260 -1.33 -6.80 6.29
CA ILE A 260 0.12 -6.88 6.56
C ILE A 260 0.93 -6.29 5.40
N ALA A 261 0.59 -6.63 4.15
CA ALA A 261 1.25 -6.02 2.98
C ALA A 261 1.08 -4.49 2.99
N THR A 262 -0.12 -3.99 3.26
CA THR A 262 -0.41 -2.55 3.38
C THR A 262 0.40 -1.89 4.50
N ALA A 263 0.62 -2.58 5.63
CA ALA A 263 1.50 -2.09 6.70
C ALA A 263 2.99 -2.10 6.31
N VAL A 264 3.47 -3.13 5.60
CA VAL A 264 4.87 -3.21 5.13
C VAL A 264 5.16 -2.13 4.10
N PHE A 265 4.32 -1.99 3.07
CA PHE A 265 4.42 -0.91 2.09
C PHE A 265 4.19 0.47 2.71
N GLY A 266 3.38 0.57 3.77
CA GLY A 266 3.17 1.82 4.50
C GLY A 266 4.42 2.26 5.25
N LEU A 267 5.19 1.29 5.77
CA LEU A 267 6.43 1.54 6.47
C LEU A 267 7.54 1.97 5.50
N THR A 268 7.63 1.36 4.31
CA THR A 268 8.55 1.85 3.27
C THR A 268 8.15 3.26 2.81
N MET A 269 6.85 3.52 2.63
CA MET A 269 6.32 4.84 2.27
C MET A 269 6.40 5.90 3.38
N ALA A 270 6.70 5.53 4.63
CA ALA A 270 7.08 6.46 5.68
C ALA A 270 8.62 6.68 5.69
N ILE A 271 9.40 5.60 5.67
CA ILE A 271 10.87 5.67 5.75
C ILE A 271 11.47 6.41 4.56
N ILE A 272 10.96 6.23 3.34
CA ILE A 272 11.61 6.74 2.14
C ILE A 272 11.46 8.27 1.99
N PRO A 273 10.28 8.89 2.15
CA PRO A 273 10.16 10.35 2.24
C PRO A 273 10.96 10.94 3.42
N LEU A 274 11.11 10.21 4.53
CA LEU A 274 11.97 10.64 5.63
C LEU A 274 13.46 10.68 5.21
N VAL A 275 13.92 9.70 4.43
CA VAL A 275 15.27 9.72 3.82
C VAL A 275 15.41 10.88 2.84
N TYR A 276 14.42 11.16 2.00
CA TYR A 276 14.44 12.30 1.06
C TYR A 276 14.36 13.68 1.74
N LEU A 277 13.84 13.75 2.97
CA LEU A 277 13.87 14.96 3.80
C LEU A 277 15.23 15.18 4.49
N VAL A 278 15.98 14.09 4.76
CA VAL A 278 17.31 14.15 5.39
C VAL A 278 18.43 14.29 4.36
N ASN A 279 18.29 13.67 3.18
CA ASN A 279 19.30 13.66 2.12
C ASN A 279 18.73 14.26 0.83
N LEU A 280 19.10 15.51 0.55
CA LEU A 280 18.68 16.25 -0.65
C LEU A 280 19.18 15.62 -1.96
N ASN A 281 20.27 14.85 -1.95
CA ASN A 281 20.80 14.25 -3.18
C ASN A 281 19.95 13.07 -3.66
N GLU A 282 19.30 12.36 -2.72
CA GLU A 282 18.38 11.25 -3.00
C GLU A 282 16.95 11.73 -3.32
N ARG A 283 16.63 12.98 -2.97
CA ARG A 283 15.30 13.59 -3.14
C ARG A 283 14.89 13.57 -4.62
N PRO A 284 13.76 12.93 -4.98
CA PRO A 284 13.42 12.69 -6.37
C PRO A 284 13.09 13.99 -7.11
N ARG A 285 13.42 13.98 -8.41
CA ARG A 285 13.35 15.13 -9.31
C ARG A 285 12.42 14.86 -10.49
N TYR A 286 11.81 15.92 -10.98
CA TYR A 286 10.85 15.87 -12.07
C TYR A 286 11.08 17.06 -13.00
N ALA A 287 10.96 16.83 -14.31
CA ALA A 287 11.08 17.91 -15.28
C ALA A 287 9.73 18.61 -15.49
N LEU A 288 9.73 19.94 -15.41
CA LEU A 288 8.70 20.75 -16.05
C LEU A 288 9.15 20.97 -17.50
N VAL A 289 8.31 20.58 -18.46
CA VAL A 289 8.63 20.50 -19.89
C VAL A 289 7.49 21.11 -20.68
N PHE A 290 7.82 21.88 -21.71
CA PHE A 290 6.87 22.58 -22.58
C PHE A 290 7.33 22.54 -24.05
N GLU A 291 6.39 22.73 -24.98
CA GLU A 291 6.61 22.65 -26.42
C GLU A 291 6.92 24.04 -27.02
N VAL A 292 7.93 24.12 -27.89
CA VAL A 292 8.28 25.36 -28.61
C VAL A 292 7.68 25.31 -30.01
N GLN A 293 6.72 26.20 -30.26
CA GLN A 293 5.82 26.13 -31.43
C GLN A 293 6.50 26.48 -32.77
N ASP A 294 7.53 27.33 -32.75
CA ASP A 294 8.22 27.83 -33.96
C ASP A 294 9.53 27.07 -34.29
N TYR A 295 9.72 25.85 -33.76
CA TYR A 295 10.88 25.02 -34.13
C TYR A 295 10.68 24.32 -35.49
N HIS A 296 11.69 24.35 -36.36
CA HIS A 296 11.69 23.64 -37.65
C HIS A 296 13.07 23.01 -37.94
N PRO A 297 13.14 21.77 -38.46
CA PRO A 297 12.03 20.84 -38.73
C PRO A 297 11.72 19.91 -37.53
N GLY A 298 10.51 19.98 -36.98
CA GLY A 298 10.01 19.06 -35.95
C GLY A 298 9.35 19.77 -34.78
N THR A 299 9.05 19.04 -33.70
CA THR A 299 8.72 19.63 -32.40
C THR A 299 9.98 19.66 -31.53
N CYS A 300 10.12 20.68 -30.69
CA CYS A 300 11.18 20.76 -29.69
C CYS A 300 10.57 21.00 -28.31
N TYR A 301 11.04 20.25 -27.32
CA TYR A 301 10.57 20.29 -25.95
C TYR A 301 11.66 20.84 -25.04
N CYS A 302 11.40 22.00 -24.46
CA CYS A 302 12.33 22.65 -23.54
C CYS A 302 11.88 22.44 -22.09
N GLY A 303 12.83 22.42 -21.14
CA GLY A 303 12.49 22.15 -19.74
C GLY A 303 13.64 22.21 -18.74
N CYS A 304 13.24 22.14 -17.46
CA CYS A 304 14.09 22.26 -16.28
C CYS A 304 13.68 21.23 -15.21
N SER A 305 14.64 20.69 -14.46
CA SER A 305 14.43 19.57 -13.52
C SER A 305 14.46 20.01 -12.06
N TYR A 306 13.31 20.02 -11.39
CA TYR A 306 13.13 20.50 -10.02
C TYR A 306 12.94 19.34 -9.04
N PHE A 307 13.26 19.56 -7.76
CA PHE A 307 12.98 18.61 -6.68
C PHE A 307 11.51 18.63 -6.27
N ILE A 308 10.94 17.50 -5.81
CA ILE A 308 9.60 17.49 -5.18
C ILE A 308 9.60 18.26 -3.86
N ASN A 309 8.59 19.08 -3.59
CA ASN A 309 8.50 19.97 -2.42
C ASN A 309 8.55 19.20 -1.08
N ALA A 310 9.34 19.69 -0.13
CA ALA A 310 9.49 19.11 1.21
C ALA A 310 8.16 19.05 1.99
N ALA A 311 7.25 20.02 1.80
CA ALA A 311 5.91 19.98 2.39
C ALA A 311 5.11 18.76 1.91
N SER A 312 5.28 18.37 0.65
CA SER A 312 4.62 17.21 0.04
C SER A 312 5.23 15.90 0.55
N LEU A 313 6.56 15.84 0.73
CA LEU A 313 7.23 14.72 1.41
C LEU A 313 6.75 14.54 2.86
N VAL A 314 6.56 15.62 3.62
CA VAL A 314 6.01 15.58 4.99
C VAL A 314 4.57 15.07 5.01
N ARG A 315 3.72 15.48 4.06
CA ARG A 315 2.35 14.94 3.90
C ARG A 315 2.38 13.44 3.65
N ILE A 316 3.20 12.98 2.69
CA ILE A 316 3.35 11.56 2.34
C ILE A 316 3.86 10.75 3.54
N PHE A 317 4.86 11.25 4.28
CA PHE A 317 5.36 10.63 5.52
C PHE A 317 4.26 10.43 6.57
N ALA A 318 3.53 11.51 6.90
CA ALA A 318 2.48 11.47 7.92
C ALA A 318 1.34 10.51 7.52
N ILE A 319 1.01 10.51 6.23
CA ILE A 319 0.08 9.56 5.61
C ILE A 319 0.58 8.11 5.73
N GLY A 320 1.82 7.82 5.35
CA GLY A 320 2.41 6.49 5.42
C GLY A 320 2.36 5.93 6.85
N ALA A 321 2.80 6.73 7.83
CA ALA A 321 2.73 6.40 9.25
C ALA A 321 1.29 6.13 9.73
N GLY A 322 0.32 6.94 9.28
CA GLY A 322 -1.10 6.72 9.53
C GLY A 322 -1.61 5.38 8.99
N VAL A 323 -1.24 5.04 7.75
CA VAL A 323 -1.62 3.78 7.10
C VAL A 323 -0.95 2.57 7.77
N VAL A 324 0.29 2.66 8.24
CA VAL A 324 0.92 1.61 9.07
C VAL A 324 0.11 1.37 10.33
N PHE A 325 -0.20 2.43 11.08
CA PHE A 325 -0.91 2.35 12.35
C PHE A 325 -2.31 1.72 12.19
N THR A 326 -3.10 2.17 11.22
CA THR A 326 -4.44 1.65 10.96
C THR A 326 -4.43 0.22 10.42
N SER A 327 -3.46 -0.11 9.54
CA SER A 327 -3.31 -1.46 8.98
C SER A 327 -2.92 -2.46 10.07
N CYS A 328 -1.95 -2.13 10.92
CA CYS A 328 -1.57 -2.93 12.08
C CYS A 328 -2.74 -3.13 13.06
N LEU A 329 -3.45 -2.06 13.44
CA LEU A 329 -4.62 -2.15 14.33
C LEU A 329 -5.76 -3.01 13.73
N SER A 330 -5.89 -3.05 12.41
CA SER A 330 -6.87 -3.88 11.71
C SER A 330 -6.38 -5.34 11.62
N ALA A 331 -5.11 -5.56 11.31
CA ALA A 331 -4.48 -6.88 11.28
C ALA A 331 -4.53 -7.57 12.66
N PHE A 332 -4.28 -6.84 13.76
CA PHE A 332 -4.43 -7.38 15.12
C PHE A 332 -5.87 -7.78 15.46
N ARG A 333 -6.90 -7.08 14.94
CA ARG A 333 -8.30 -7.49 15.09
C ARG A 333 -8.60 -8.75 14.29
N CYS A 334 -8.12 -8.82 13.04
CA CYS A 334 -8.29 -10.00 12.19
C CYS A 334 -7.57 -11.23 12.77
N LEU A 335 -6.36 -11.06 13.31
CA LEU A 335 -5.58 -12.11 13.99
C LEU A 335 -6.29 -12.67 15.23
N LYS A 336 -6.99 -11.83 16.01
CA LYS A 336 -7.82 -12.29 17.13
C LYS A 336 -8.96 -13.21 16.64
N GLY A 337 -9.61 -12.86 15.54
CA GLY A 337 -10.64 -13.69 14.90
C GLY A 337 -10.10 -14.96 14.23
N LEU A 338 -8.92 -14.91 13.61
CA LEU A 338 -8.23 -16.10 13.08
C LEU A 338 -7.82 -17.08 14.19
N ARG A 339 -7.46 -16.58 15.38
CA ARG A 339 -7.11 -17.40 16.55
C ARG A 339 -8.34 -17.99 17.26
N ARG A 340 -9.51 -17.35 17.17
CA ARG A 340 -10.76 -17.80 17.82
C ARG A 340 -11.99 -17.50 16.96
N ALA A 341 -12.60 -18.57 16.42
CA ALA A 341 -13.88 -18.61 15.69
C ALA A 341 -14.93 -17.57 16.14
N GLN A 342 -15.05 -17.47 17.47
CA GLN A 342 -16.06 -16.74 18.22
C GLN A 342 -15.98 -15.22 18.05
N TRP A 343 -14.81 -14.70 17.67
CA TRP A 343 -14.44 -13.28 17.72
C TRP A 343 -14.20 -12.68 16.32
N ALA A 344 -15.21 -12.68 15.45
CA ALA A 344 -15.14 -11.86 14.25
C ALA A 344 -15.61 -10.42 14.53
N ASN A 345 -15.03 -9.47 13.80
CA ASN A 345 -15.44 -8.08 13.85
C ASN A 345 -15.84 -7.71 12.42
N LEU A 346 -16.92 -6.93 12.26
CA LEU A 346 -17.13 -6.26 10.97
C LEU A 346 -15.94 -5.34 10.73
N MET A 347 -15.21 -5.56 9.63
CA MET A 347 -13.98 -4.82 9.34
C MET A 347 -14.30 -3.41 8.82
N SER A 348 -15.44 -3.22 8.16
CA SER A 348 -15.92 -1.90 7.72
C SER A 348 -16.46 -1.01 8.86
N VAL A 349 -16.93 -1.61 9.96
CA VAL A 349 -17.59 -0.90 11.09
C VAL A 349 -16.75 -0.96 12.39
N MET A 350 -15.71 -1.80 12.42
CA MET A 350 -14.98 -2.25 13.63
C MET A 350 -15.90 -2.67 14.79
N PHE A 351 -17.08 -3.20 14.48
CA PHE A 351 -18.05 -3.67 15.46
C PHE A 351 -17.84 -5.17 15.74
N PRO A 352 -17.57 -5.59 16.99
CA PRO A 352 -17.44 -7.00 17.33
C PRO A 352 -18.80 -7.69 17.21
N ILE A 353 -18.91 -8.66 16.31
CA ILE A 353 -20.07 -9.56 16.27
C ILE A 353 -19.63 -10.88 16.91
N PRO A 354 -20.23 -11.30 18.04
CA PRO A 354 -20.00 -12.64 18.57
C PRO A 354 -20.52 -13.69 17.57
N VAL A 355 -19.63 -14.22 16.72
CA VAL A 355 -19.98 -15.18 15.66
C VAL A 355 -20.43 -16.52 16.23
N THR A 356 -19.96 -16.87 17.42
CA THR A 356 -20.56 -17.91 18.25
C THR A 356 -21.12 -17.27 19.53
N VAL A 357 -22.23 -16.54 19.42
CA VAL A 357 -23.17 -16.51 20.54
C VAL A 357 -23.63 -17.95 20.75
N TYR A 358 -23.02 -18.62 21.72
CA TYR A 358 -23.61 -19.80 22.35
C TYR A 358 -25.04 -19.44 22.73
N SER A 359 -26.04 -20.25 22.36
CA SER A 359 -27.32 -20.14 23.05
C SER A 359 -27.11 -20.48 24.51
N VAL A 360 -27.23 -19.45 25.33
CA VAL A 360 -27.79 -19.64 26.65
C VAL A 360 -29.21 -20.15 26.44
N PHE A 361 -29.34 -21.48 26.42
CA PHE A 361 -30.62 -22.19 26.54
C PHE A 361 -31.13 -21.98 27.96
N TRP A 362 -31.65 -20.78 28.20
CA TRP A 362 -32.46 -20.44 29.35
C TRP A 362 -33.65 -21.38 29.38
N LYS A 363 -33.60 -22.33 30.30
CA LYS A 363 -34.68 -23.24 30.64
C LYS A 363 -34.95 -23.11 32.14
N THR A 364 -36.13 -23.49 32.57
CA THR A 364 -36.46 -23.64 33.99
C THR A 364 -35.64 -24.79 34.61
N PRO A 365 -35.61 -24.95 35.95
CA PRO A 365 -35.00 -26.12 36.59
C PRO A 365 -35.54 -27.47 36.09
N ASN A 366 -36.77 -27.47 35.55
CA ASN A 366 -37.44 -28.65 34.98
C ASN A 366 -37.12 -28.88 33.49
N ASP A 367 -36.11 -28.17 32.96
CA ASP A 367 -35.65 -28.21 31.56
C ASP A 367 -36.73 -27.80 30.50
N GLU A 368 -37.72 -27.00 30.90
CA GLU A 368 -38.74 -26.38 30.02
C GLU A 368 -38.30 -25.00 29.48
N PRO A 369 -38.79 -24.56 28.31
CA PRO A 369 -38.54 -23.20 27.80
C PRO A 369 -39.29 -22.13 28.62
N ILE A 370 -38.64 -20.98 28.84
CA ILE A 370 -39.29 -19.83 29.51
C ILE A 370 -40.47 -19.33 28.67
N GLN A 371 -41.63 -19.16 29.31
CA GLN A 371 -42.86 -18.71 28.66
C GLN A 371 -42.70 -17.38 27.91
N HIS A 372 -43.50 -17.20 26.86
CA HIS A 372 -43.43 -16.13 25.85
C HIS A 372 -42.20 -16.12 24.92
N ARG A 373 -41.21 -17.02 25.07
CA ARG A 373 -40.05 -17.10 24.15
C ARG A 373 -40.27 -18.13 23.03
N LYS A 374 -40.65 -17.68 21.82
CA LYS A 374 -40.84 -18.55 20.65
C LYS A 374 -39.51 -19.13 20.14
N GLU A 375 -39.51 -20.43 19.80
CA GLU A 375 -38.30 -21.22 19.42
C GLU A 375 -37.56 -20.77 18.15
N SER A 376 -38.17 -19.92 17.31
CA SER A 376 -37.57 -19.48 16.04
C SER A 376 -36.27 -18.66 16.22
N LEU A 377 -36.04 -18.10 17.41
CA LEU A 377 -34.81 -17.42 17.81
C LEU A 377 -33.70 -18.40 18.26
N ARG A 378 -33.36 -19.34 17.37
CA ARG A 378 -32.25 -20.28 17.59
C ARG A 378 -30.88 -19.60 17.60
N HIS A 379 -30.14 -19.84 18.67
CA HIS A 379 -28.69 -20.05 18.67
C HIS A 379 -28.44 -21.50 19.20
N SER A 380 -27.24 -22.08 18.97
CA SER A 380 -26.62 -23.31 19.60
C SER A 380 -25.51 -22.91 20.59
N CYS A 381 -25.07 -23.51 21.72
CA CYS A 381 -25.53 -24.57 22.64
C CYS A 381 -24.96 -24.28 24.08
N ARG A 382 -25.11 -25.18 25.07
CA ARG A 382 -24.70 -25.04 26.50
C ARG A 382 -23.22 -25.37 26.81
N PHE A 383 -22.75 -24.96 28.00
CA PHE A 383 -21.65 -25.62 28.73
C PHE A 383 -22.18 -26.82 29.53
N ALA A 384 -21.35 -27.85 29.70
CA ALA A 384 -21.44 -28.87 30.76
C ALA A 384 -20.12 -28.87 31.56
N ARG A 385 -20.07 -29.58 32.68
CA ARG A 385 -18.94 -29.60 33.63
C ARG A 385 -17.68 -30.25 33.03
#